data_AF-A0A1G6BFT5-F1
#
_entry.id   AF-A0A1G6BFT5-F1
#
_cell.length_a   1.000
_cell.length_b   1.000
_cell.length_c   1.000
_cell.angle_alpha   90.00
_cell.angle_beta   90.00
_cell.angle_gamma   90.00
#
_symmetry.space_group_name_H-M   'P 1'
#
loop_
_entity.id
_entity.type
_entity.pdbx_description
1 polymer ?
#
loop_
_entity_poly.entity_id
_entity_poly.type
_entity_poly.pdbx_seq_one_letter_code
_entity_poly.pdbx_strand_id
1 'polypeptide(L)'
;MTTTNYGIPSEAELTSLANSLFPDLDPQRCAGGIESLVTSGDTSVIAEAEKKAESYFGGVNYGTTAEQAASAYAPVSEYEQIANEYNGGLADYDRAAAGYGAEPFAAPQEQPASGGYSPVVLSQGQADSYVPKKASEPTPSQVRSERENSGIIIGPKTLAQIRSDFPILNEKINGYDLVWLDNGATTQRPRAVIDRLKYYYEHENSNVHRGAHELAARSTDAYENARQITADFIGAPSKDNIVFVRGTTEAINLVANAYVKPMLKPGDEIILTMLEHHANIVPWQLVCEETGAVIKVVPVDKTGQIIISEYEKLFTNRTRFVSATHVSNALGTVTPVEEIVAIAHAHGVRTLIDGAQSIAHIPINVSALDTDFFVFSGHKIFAPTGIGAVYGKSDVLEAARPYHGGGNMIKDVTFERTIYNPAPNKFEAGTGSIADAVGLGAALEYLNAIGMPEVNRHEHELLVYAMSEMRKISGLHLIGTASNKASVLSFVLDGVNNEAVGQRLNELGIAVRTGHHCAQPILRHFGLEGTVRPTLALYNSFGDIDRLVQGIRTLA
;
A
#
# COMPACT_ATOMS: atom_id res chain seq x y z
N MET A 1 -44.15 22.49 18.30
CA MET A 1 -45.06 22.08 17.22
C MET A 1 -44.55 22.73 15.95
N THR A 2 -44.16 22.09 14.86
CA THR A 2 -44.03 20.68 14.47
C THR A 2 -43.14 20.71 13.22
N THR A 3 -42.20 19.77 13.18
CA THR A 3 -41.31 19.29 12.11
C THR A 3 -41.78 19.46 10.65
N THR A 4 -40.92 20.04 9.81
CA THR A 4 -40.96 19.96 8.33
C THR A 4 -40.18 18.73 7.85
N ASN A 5 -40.86 17.82 7.15
CA ASN A 5 -40.32 16.59 6.60
C ASN A 5 -39.46 16.84 5.35
N TYR A 6 -38.36 16.10 5.28
CA TYR A 6 -37.40 16.02 4.18
C TYR A 6 -38.00 15.33 2.94
N GLY A 7 -37.94 15.99 1.79
CA GLY A 7 -37.32 15.51 0.53
C GLY A 7 -37.61 14.13 -0.06
N ILE A 8 -38.72 13.46 0.25
CA ILE A 8 -39.10 12.22 -0.44
C ILE A 8 -40.02 12.59 -1.62
N PRO A 9 -39.66 12.26 -2.88
CA PRO A 9 -40.54 12.49 -4.01
C PRO A 9 -41.85 11.72 -3.80
N SER A 10 -42.96 12.38 -4.11
CA SER A 10 -44.27 11.76 -4.10
C SER A 10 -44.32 10.57 -5.07
N GLU A 11 -45.24 9.64 -4.80
CA GLU A 11 -45.49 8.49 -5.68
C GLU A 11 -45.72 8.92 -7.13
N ALA A 12 -46.42 10.05 -7.34
CA ALA A 12 -46.64 10.64 -8.65
C ALA A 12 -45.33 11.07 -9.36
N GLU A 13 -44.37 11.62 -8.62
CA GLU A 13 -43.06 12.01 -9.15
C GLU A 13 -42.21 10.78 -9.52
N LEU A 14 -42.27 9.72 -8.69
CA LEU A 14 -41.58 8.45 -8.97
C LEU A 14 -42.18 7.73 -10.19
N THR A 15 -43.51 7.71 -10.31
CA THR A 15 -44.20 7.12 -11.47
C THR A 15 -43.91 7.89 -12.76
N SER A 16 -43.89 9.23 -12.70
CA SER A 16 -43.52 10.04 -13.87
C SER A 16 -42.06 9.82 -14.30
N LEU A 17 -41.15 9.68 -13.33
CA LEU A 17 -39.73 9.40 -13.60
C LEU A 17 -39.54 8.01 -14.21
N ALA A 18 -40.20 6.98 -13.67
CA ALA A 18 -40.17 5.62 -14.20
C ALA A 18 -40.70 5.54 -15.65
N ASN A 19 -41.81 6.20 -15.95
CA ASN A 19 -42.38 6.24 -17.30
C ASN A 19 -41.50 7.01 -18.29
N SER A 20 -40.70 7.99 -17.83
CA SER A 20 -39.75 8.69 -18.68
C SER A 20 -38.49 7.87 -19.00
N LEU A 21 -38.08 7.01 -18.07
CA LEU A 21 -36.87 6.17 -18.19
C LEU A 21 -37.13 4.86 -18.94
N PHE A 22 -38.37 4.37 -18.94
CA PHE A 22 -38.74 3.08 -19.54
C PHE A 22 -40.02 3.20 -20.38
N PRO A 23 -40.01 3.98 -21.48
CA PRO A 23 -41.22 4.29 -22.26
C PRO A 23 -41.85 3.08 -22.97
N ASP A 24 -41.14 1.95 -23.06
CA ASP A 24 -41.58 0.73 -23.76
C ASP A 24 -42.29 -0.29 -22.84
N LEU A 25 -42.42 0.01 -21.54
CA LEU A 25 -43.15 -0.84 -20.61
C LEU A 25 -44.63 -0.44 -20.56
N ASP A 26 -45.47 -1.26 -21.19
CA ASP A 26 -46.93 -1.11 -21.23
C ASP A 26 -47.55 -1.07 -19.80
N PRO A 27 -48.12 0.07 -19.37
CA PRO A 27 -48.67 0.24 -18.02
C PRO A 27 -49.89 -0.65 -17.73
N GLN A 28 -50.52 -1.26 -18.74
CA GLN A 28 -51.70 -2.11 -18.52
C GLN A 28 -51.36 -3.54 -18.05
N ARG A 29 -50.07 -3.94 -18.06
CA ARG A 29 -49.67 -5.29 -17.59
C ARG A 29 -49.30 -5.39 -16.10
N CYS A 30 -49.25 -4.28 -15.38
CA CYS A 30 -48.91 -4.26 -13.95
C CYS A 30 -50.09 -3.86 -13.05
N ALA A 31 -51.33 -3.99 -13.52
CA ALA A 31 -52.53 -3.81 -12.72
C ALA A 31 -53.08 -5.17 -12.26
N GLY A 32 -52.30 -5.87 -11.43
CA GLY A 32 -52.71 -7.14 -10.82
C GLY A 32 -51.75 -7.46 -9.68
N GLY A 33 -52.15 -7.15 -8.45
CA GLY A 33 -51.32 -7.25 -7.27
C GLY A 33 -50.67 -8.62 -7.07
N ILE A 34 -49.50 -8.59 -6.43
CA ILE A 34 -48.62 -9.74 -6.12
C ILE A 34 -49.31 -10.84 -5.27
N GLU A 35 -50.52 -10.60 -4.75
CA GLU A 35 -51.29 -11.60 -3.98
C GLU A 35 -51.93 -12.71 -4.81
N SER A 36 -52.11 -12.59 -6.14
CA SER A 36 -52.81 -13.62 -6.94
C SER A 36 -51.92 -14.66 -7.62
N LEU A 37 -50.59 -14.53 -7.55
CA LEU A 37 -49.64 -15.43 -8.23
C LEU A 37 -49.22 -16.64 -7.37
N VAL A 38 -49.53 -16.65 -6.07
CA VAL A 38 -49.10 -17.71 -5.14
C VAL A 38 -50.12 -18.86 -5.03
N THR A 39 -51.34 -18.71 -5.55
CA THR A 39 -52.44 -19.68 -5.29
C THR A 39 -52.93 -20.49 -6.49
N SER A 40 -52.44 -20.30 -7.73
CA SER A 40 -53.03 -20.98 -8.90
C SER A 40 -52.27 -22.21 -9.40
N GLY A 41 -51.06 -22.50 -8.92
CA GLY A 41 -50.29 -23.67 -9.38
C GLY A 41 -50.02 -23.70 -10.89
N ASP A 42 -50.14 -22.56 -11.57
CA ASP A 42 -49.97 -22.46 -13.01
C ASP A 42 -48.48 -22.26 -13.34
N THR A 43 -47.81 -23.36 -13.71
CA THR A 43 -46.38 -23.42 -14.02
C THR A 43 -46.05 -22.95 -15.43
N SER A 44 -47.04 -22.50 -16.22
CA SER A 44 -46.84 -22.04 -17.61
C SER A 44 -45.90 -20.84 -17.72
N VAL A 45 -45.93 -19.93 -16.73
CA VAL A 45 -45.05 -18.75 -16.66
C VAL A 45 -43.60 -19.12 -16.36
N ILE A 46 -43.38 -20.20 -15.60
CA ILE A 46 -42.04 -20.72 -15.27
C ILE A 46 -41.44 -21.43 -16.48
N ALA A 47 -42.23 -22.25 -17.18
CA ALA A 47 -41.79 -22.94 -18.40
C ALA A 47 -41.40 -21.98 -19.53
N GLU A 48 -42.08 -20.83 -19.66
CA GLU A 48 -41.76 -19.81 -20.66
C GLU A 48 -40.53 -18.96 -20.28
N ALA A 49 -40.25 -18.82 -18.99
CA ALA A 49 -39.03 -18.20 -18.47
C ALA A 49 -37.79 -19.11 -18.63
N GLU A 50 -37.92 -20.42 -18.37
CA GLU A 50 -36.86 -21.42 -18.57
C GLU A 50 -36.47 -21.54 -20.05
N LYS A 51 -37.47 -21.55 -20.96
CA LYS A 51 -37.24 -21.61 -22.40
C LYS A 51 -36.57 -20.35 -22.95
N LYS A 52 -36.78 -19.19 -22.32
CA LYS A 52 -36.03 -17.95 -22.61
C LYS A 52 -34.62 -18.01 -22.03
N ALA A 53 -34.42 -18.55 -20.83
CA ALA A 53 -33.09 -18.67 -20.21
C ALA A 53 -32.15 -19.61 -21.01
N GLU A 54 -32.67 -20.72 -21.54
CA GLU A 54 -31.90 -21.62 -22.44
C GLU A 54 -31.45 -20.93 -23.74
N SER A 55 -32.19 -19.92 -24.22
CA SER A 55 -31.81 -19.19 -25.44
C SER A 55 -30.68 -18.16 -25.21
N TYR A 56 -30.46 -17.77 -23.95
CA TYR A 56 -29.41 -16.81 -23.57
C TYR A 56 -28.12 -17.47 -23.08
N PHE A 57 -28.22 -18.67 -22.50
CA PHE A 57 -27.09 -19.38 -21.91
C PHE A 57 -27.03 -20.80 -22.45
N GLY A 58 -26.29 -21.00 -23.54
CA GLY A 58 -26.14 -22.30 -24.17
C GLY A 58 -25.59 -23.35 -23.18
N GLY A 59 -26.38 -24.40 -22.96
CA GLY A 59 -25.95 -25.75 -22.57
C GLY A 59 -25.30 -25.91 -21.20
N VAL A 60 -26.09 -25.87 -20.12
CA VAL A 60 -25.73 -26.55 -18.85
C VAL A 60 -26.96 -27.27 -18.31
N ASN A 61 -26.84 -28.58 -18.11
CA ASN A 61 -27.90 -29.47 -17.67
C ASN A 61 -27.92 -29.52 -16.13
N TYR A 62 -28.89 -28.87 -15.49
CA TYR A 62 -29.11 -28.96 -14.04
C TYR A 62 -30.22 -29.98 -13.74
N GLY A 63 -29.83 -31.25 -13.62
CA GLY A 63 -30.71 -32.27 -13.07
C GLY A 63 -30.57 -32.34 -11.56
N THR A 64 -31.50 -31.72 -10.83
CA THR A 64 -32.05 -32.20 -9.54
C THR A 64 -33.29 -31.37 -9.17
N THR A 65 -34.42 -32.03 -8.96
CA THR A 65 -35.75 -31.43 -8.73
C THR A 65 -35.90 -30.87 -7.31
N ALA A 66 -36.70 -29.78 -7.20
CA ALA A 66 -36.99 -29.01 -5.99
C ALA A 66 -37.64 -29.78 -4.82
N GLU A 67 -37.95 -31.08 -4.97
CA GLU A 67 -38.53 -31.90 -3.91
C GLU A 67 -37.52 -32.33 -2.83
N GLN A 68 -36.21 -32.32 -3.10
CA GLN A 68 -35.19 -32.69 -2.11
C GLN A 68 -34.76 -31.54 -1.18
N ALA A 69 -35.05 -30.28 -1.54
CA ALA A 69 -34.70 -29.13 -0.70
C ALA A 69 -35.72 -28.86 0.42
N ALA A 70 -36.93 -29.43 0.32
CA ALA A 70 -38.03 -29.15 1.25
C ALA A 70 -38.02 -30.00 2.55
N SER A 71 -37.20 -31.05 2.65
CA SER A 71 -37.18 -31.92 3.84
C SER A 71 -36.10 -31.60 4.89
N ALA A 72 -35.41 -30.47 4.79
CA ALA A 72 -34.27 -30.13 5.65
C ALA A 72 -34.55 -29.10 6.77
N TYR A 73 -35.80 -28.70 6.99
CA TYR A 73 -36.17 -27.79 8.09
C TYR A 73 -36.92 -28.53 9.21
N ALA A 74 -36.25 -28.72 10.35
CA ALA A 74 -36.86 -29.18 11.59
C ALA A 74 -37.72 -28.05 12.22
N PRO A 75 -38.83 -28.39 12.92
CA PRO A 75 -39.73 -27.38 13.51
C PRO A 75 -39.16 -26.70 14.76
N VAL A 76 -39.69 -25.50 15.03
CA VAL A 76 -39.28 -24.47 16.01
C VAL A 76 -39.09 -24.95 17.46
N SER A 77 -39.50 -26.16 17.84
CA SER A 77 -39.36 -26.69 19.20
C SER A 77 -37.94 -27.11 19.60
N GLU A 78 -37.02 -27.32 18.65
CA GLU A 78 -35.62 -27.67 18.97
C GLU A 78 -34.78 -26.46 19.42
N TYR A 79 -35.18 -25.22 19.09
CA TYR A 79 -34.46 -24.02 19.50
C TYR A 79 -34.64 -23.66 20.99
N GLU A 80 -35.78 -24.01 21.60
CA GLU A 80 -36.01 -23.78 23.04
C GLU A 80 -35.24 -24.77 23.93
N GLN A 81 -34.88 -25.95 23.41
CA GLN A 81 -34.06 -26.92 24.14
C GLN A 81 -32.58 -26.53 24.13
N ILE A 82 -32.08 -26.02 23.01
CA ILE A 82 -30.69 -25.53 22.85
C ILE A 82 -30.44 -24.25 23.67
N ALA A 83 -31.44 -23.36 23.77
CA ALA A 83 -31.35 -22.16 24.60
C ALA A 83 -31.27 -22.45 26.12
N ASN A 84 -31.84 -23.57 26.58
CA ASN A 84 -31.79 -23.99 27.98
C ASN A 84 -30.46 -24.67 28.36
N GLU A 85 -29.81 -25.38 27.43
CA GLU A 85 -28.44 -25.89 27.63
C GLU A 85 -27.39 -24.77 27.68
N TYR A 86 -27.61 -23.66 26.94
CA TYR A 86 -26.70 -22.51 26.93
C TYR A 86 -26.69 -21.72 28.25
N ASN A 87 -27.80 -21.69 29.00
CA ASN A 87 -27.88 -21.02 30.30
C ASN A 87 -27.25 -21.83 31.45
N GLY A 88 -26.97 -23.12 31.26
CA GLY A 88 -26.31 -23.96 32.27
C GLY A 88 -24.78 -23.78 32.36
N GLY A 89 -24.14 -23.32 31.26
CA GLY A 89 -22.69 -23.19 31.16
C GLY A 89 -22.08 -21.93 31.79
N LEU A 90 -22.91 -20.97 32.20
CA LEU A 90 -22.46 -19.72 32.85
C LEU A 90 -22.14 -19.90 34.34
N ALA A 91 -22.47 -21.03 34.96
CA ALA A 91 -22.20 -21.31 36.37
C ALA A 91 -20.83 -21.96 36.64
N ASP A 92 -20.11 -22.46 35.62
CA ASP A 92 -18.81 -23.12 35.78
C ASP A 92 -17.60 -22.18 35.58
N TYR A 93 -17.82 -20.95 35.10
CA TYR A 93 -16.74 -19.97 34.96
C TYR A 93 -16.30 -19.33 36.29
N ASP A 94 -17.18 -19.27 37.30
CA ASP A 94 -16.86 -18.70 38.62
C ASP A 94 -16.11 -19.67 39.55
N ARG A 95 -15.86 -20.92 39.15
CA ARG A 95 -15.06 -21.89 39.93
C ARG A 95 -13.61 -22.07 39.47
N ALA A 96 -13.23 -21.59 38.29
CA ALA A 96 -11.85 -21.68 37.81
C ALA A 96 -10.96 -20.50 38.24
N ALA A 97 -11.54 -19.47 38.88
CA ALA A 97 -10.84 -18.27 39.33
C ALA A 97 -10.28 -18.34 40.77
N ALA A 98 -10.36 -19.49 41.45
CA ALA A 98 -9.86 -19.67 42.82
C ALA A 98 -8.83 -20.81 42.88
N GLY A 99 -7.62 -20.58 42.34
CA GLY A 99 -6.66 -21.67 42.27
C GLY A 99 -5.24 -21.36 41.80
N TYR A 100 -4.71 -20.15 41.98
CA TYR A 100 -3.24 -19.96 41.90
C TYR A 100 -2.79 -18.94 42.95
N GLY A 101 -2.18 -19.48 44.01
CA GLY A 101 -1.56 -18.72 45.08
C GLY A 101 -0.31 -17.99 44.61
N ALA A 102 -0.08 -16.83 45.22
CA ALA A 102 1.07 -15.97 45.02
C ALA A 102 2.37 -16.59 45.57
N GLU A 103 3.45 -16.50 44.78
CA GLU A 103 4.84 -16.56 45.23
C GLU A 103 5.60 -15.40 44.56
N PRO A 104 6.54 -14.73 45.25
CA PRO A 104 7.09 -13.44 44.83
C PRO A 104 8.18 -13.57 43.75
N PHE A 105 8.07 -12.74 42.70
CA PHE A 105 9.06 -12.63 41.63
C PHE A 105 10.42 -12.13 42.15
N ALA A 106 11.48 -12.88 41.85
CA ALA A 106 12.87 -12.44 41.97
C ALA A 106 13.23 -11.48 40.83
N ALA A 107 14.03 -10.45 41.14
CA ALA A 107 14.45 -9.40 40.20
C ALA A 107 15.28 -9.96 39.02
N PRO A 108 15.11 -9.48 37.77
CA PRO A 108 15.92 -9.94 36.65
C PRO A 108 17.35 -9.37 36.70
N GLN A 109 18.34 -10.24 36.50
CA GLN A 109 19.73 -9.88 36.26
C GLN A 109 19.90 -9.22 34.88
N GLU A 110 20.69 -8.15 34.82
CA GLU A 110 21.09 -7.44 33.60
C GLU A 110 21.81 -8.38 32.61
N GLN A 111 21.37 -8.38 31.34
CA GLN A 111 22.14 -8.88 30.21
C GLN A 111 22.67 -7.70 29.37
N PRO A 112 23.90 -7.79 28.85
CA PRO A 112 24.58 -6.66 28.22
C PRO A 112 24.01 -6.31 26.84
N ALA A 113 23.90 -5.01 26.59
CA ALA A 113 23.41 -4.41 25.35
C ALA A 113 24.15 -4.93 24.09
N SER A 114 23.39 -5.41 23.11
CA SER A 114 23.87 -5.59 21.75
C SER A 114 24.08 -4.21 21.10
N GLY A 115 25.26 -4.00 20.54
CA GLY A 115 25.71 -2.72 20.00
C GLY A 115 24.79 -2.19 18.91
N GLY A 116 24.11 -1.08 19.21
CA GLY A 116 23.34 -0.32 18.23
C GLY A 116 24.27 0.29 17.17
N TYR A 117 23.89 0.08 15.91
CA TYR A 117 24.44 0.82 14.78
C TYR A 117 23.96 2.28 14.89
N SER A 118 24.89 3.22 14.99
CA SER A 118 24.64 4.67 14.96
C SER A 118 25.31 5.22 13.70
N PRO A 119 24.57 5.75 12.71
CA PRO A 119 25.20 6.44 11.59
C PRO A 119 25.88 7.72 12.11
N VAL A 120 27.18 7.83 11.85
CA VAL A 120 27.96 9.02 12.20
C VAL A 120 27.61 10.13 11.21
N VAL A 121 26.94 11.18 11.68
CA VAL A 121 26.83 12.46 10.97
C VAL A 121 28.24 13.06 10.91
N LEU A 122 28.84 13.07 9.72
CA LEU A 122 30.09 13.81 9.51
C LEU A 122 29.78 15.30 9.49
N SER A 123 30.47 16.06 10.35
CA SER A 123 30.42 17.51 10.30
C SER A 123 30.95 18.02 8.94
N GLN A 124 30.49 19.20 8.52
CA GLN A 124 30.83 19.80 7.22
C GLN A 124 32.36 19.85 6.94
N GLY A 125 33.19 20.02 7.98
CA GLY A 125 34.65 20.00 7.86
C GLY A 125 35.29 18.61 7.75
N GLN A 126 34.59 17.54 8.12
CA GLN A 126 35.05 16.16 7.94
C GLN A 126 34.72 15.62 6.54
N ALA A 127 33.62 16.09 5.93
CA ALA A 127 33.26 15.79 4.56
C ALA A 127 34.33 16.27 3.55
N ASP A 128 34.93 17.44 3.80
CA ASP A 128 35.96 18.02 2.93
C ASP A 128 37.32 17.29 2.99
N SER A 129 37.54 16.46 4.02
CA SER A 129 38.79 15.71 4.22
C SER A 129 38.75 14.26 3.69
N TYR A 130 37.60 13.80 3.22
CA TYR A 130 37.44 12.47 2.67
C TYR A 130 37.99 12.43 1.24
N VAL A 131 39.19 11.89 1.07
CA VAL A 131 39.77 11.56 -0.24
C VAL A 131 39.41 10.11 -0.55
N PRO A 132 38.50 9.83 -1.52
CA PRO A 132 38.23 8.47 -1.94
C PRO A 132 39.53 7.87 -2.50
N LYS A 133 39.86 6.63 -2.14
CA LYS A 133 40.91 5.88 -2.86
C LYS A 133 40.54 5.89 -4.34
N LYS A 134 41.44 6.42 -5.18
CA LYS A 134 41.28 6.55 -6.62
C LYS A 134 40.94 5.19 -7.21
N ALA A 135 39.68 4.99 -7.60
CA ALA A 135 39.28 3.83 -8.38
C ALA A 135 40.03 3.89 -9.72
N SER A 136 40.59 2.77 -10.16
CA SER A 136 41.21 2.64 -11.48
C SER A 136 40.21 3.07 -12.56
N GLU A 137 40.69 3.82 -13.55
CA GLU A 137 39.87 4.24 -14.70
C GLU A 137 39.21 3.04 -15.38
N PRO A 138 37.89 3.05 -15.62
CA PRO A 138 37.22 1.94 -16.28
C PRO A 138 37.48 1.97 -17.79
N THR A 139 37.95 0.85 -18.30
CA THR A 139 38.13 0.55 -19.73
C THR A 139 36.78 0.57 -20.47
N PRO A 140 36.72 0.94 -21.77
CA PRO A 140 35.45 1.02 -22.51
C PRO A 140 34.65 -0.29 -22.53
N SER A 141 33.35 -0.14 -22.26
CA SER A 141 32.30 -1.16 -22.10
C SER A 141 32.24 -2.19 -23.23
N GLN A 142 32.68 -3.41 -22.93
CA GLN A 142 31.98 -4.61 -23.40
C GLN A 142 30.80 -4.82 -22.44
N VAL A 143 29.63 -5.22 -22.97
CA VAL A 143 28.48 -5.60 -22.14
C VAL A 143 28.98 -6.62 -21.10
N ARG A 144 28.88 -6.28 -19.82
CA ARG A 144 29.33 -7.15 -18.73
C ARG A 144 28.63 -8.50 -18.84
N SER A 145 29.41 -9.58 -18.91
CA SER A 145 28.87 -10.93 -19.15
C SER A 145 28.10 -11.46 -17.94
N GLU A 146 27.21 -12.44 -18.13
CA GLU A 146 26.51 -13.12 -17.04
C GLU A 146 27.44 -13.67 -15.93
N ARG A 147 28.71 -13.97 -16.28
CA ARG A 147 29.74 -14.38 -15.31
C ARG A 147 30.18 -13.28 -14.35
N GLU A 148 30.03 -12.00 -14.71
CA GLU A 148 30.36 -10.89 -13.82
C GLU A 148 29.21 -10.60 -12.85
N ASN A 149 27.97 -10.84 -13.27
CA ASN A 149 26.79 -10.72 -12.41
C ASN A 149 26.72 -11.83 -11.33
N SER A 150 27.21 -13.03 -11.62
CA SER A 150 27.22 -14.14 -10.64
C SER A 150 28.18 -13.92 -9.47
N GLY A 151 29.17 -13.03 -9.61
CA GLY A 151 30.11 -12.67 -8.56
C GLY A 151 29.61 -11.59 -7.59
N ILE A 152 28.50 -10.91 -7.90
CA ILE A 152 27.92 -9.88 -7.01
C ILE A 152 27.19 -10.58 -5.86
N ILE A 153 27.60 -10.28 -4.63
CA ILE A 153 27.02 -10.82 -3.39
C ILE A 153 26.24 -9.71 -2.68
N ILE A 154 25.00 -10.03 -2.29
CA ILE A 154 24.06 -9.15 -1.60
C ILE A 154 23.53 -9.92 -0.39
N GLY A 155 24.07 -9.61 0.79
CA GLY A 155 23.82 -10.40 2.00
C GLY A 155 24.26 -11.87 1.81
N PRO A 156 23.39 -12.85 2.10
CA PRO A 156 23.73 -14.26 1.97
C PRO A 156 23.56 -14.84 0.55
N LYS A 157 23.10 -14.04 -0.43
CA LYS A 157 22.81 -14.50 -1.79
C LYS A 157 23.69 -13.83 -2.84
N THR A 158 23.94 -14.52 -3.95
CA THR A 158 24.45 -13.86 -5.16
C THR A 158 23.32 -13.18 -5.92
N LEU A 159 23.64 -12.17 -6.74
CA LEU A 159 22.66 -11.53 -7.62
C LEU A 159 22.00 -12.53 -8.57
N ALA A 160 22.74 -13.54 -9.05
CA ALA A 160 22.17 -14.59 -9.89
C ALA A 160 21.12 -15.42 -9.14
N GLN A 161 21.37 -15.77 -7.86
CA GLN A 161 20.39 -16.45 -7.02
C GLN A 161 19.15 -15.58 -6.79
N ILE A 162 19.35 -14.30 -6.45
CA ILE A 162 18.24 -13.34 -6.28
C ILE A 162 17.42 -13.28 -7.57
N ARG A 163 18.03 -13.07 -8.74
CA ARG A 163 17.31 -13.02 -10.01
C ARG A 163 16.55 -14.30 -10.32
N SER A 164 17.11 -15.47 -9.99
CA SER A 164 16.44 -16.76 -10.17
C SER A 164 15.19 -16.92 -9.30
N ASP A 165 15.10 -16.17 -8.19
CA ASP A 165 13.88 -16.13 -7.37
C ASP A 165 12.74 -15.38 -8.09
N PHE A 166 13.01 -14.52 -9.08
CA PHE A 166 11.99 -13.73 -9.80
C PHE A 166 11.73 -14.31 -11.19
N PRO A 167 10.76 -15.23 -11.35
CA PRO A 167 10.61 -15.99 -12.59
C PRO A 167 10.32 -15.15 -13.83
N ILE A 168 9.59 -14.05 -13.68
CA ILE A 168 9.23 -13.15 -14.79
C ILE A 168 10.46 -12.49 -15.45
N LEU A 169 11.60 -12.43 -14.75
CA LEU A 169 12.84 -11.86 -15.31
C LEU A 169 13.46 -12.76 -16.40
N ASN A 170 13.00 -14.01 -16.55
CA ASN A 170 13.44 -14.91 -17.61
C ASN A 170 12.64 -14.76 -18.91
N GLU A 171 11.62 -13.89 -18.92
CA GLU A 171 10.83 -13.63 -20.12
C GLU A 171 11.64 -12.89 -21.20
N LYS A 172 11.29 -13.16 -22.45
CA LYS A 172 11.81 -12.42 -23.61
C LYS A 172 10.75 -11.48 -24.15
N ILE A 173 11.09 -10.21 -24.26
CA ILE A 173 10.23 -9.17 -24.83
C ILE A 173 10.84 -8.72 -26.16
N ASN A 174 10.07 -8.81 -27.24
CA ASN A 174 10.52 -8.45 -28.59
C ASN A 174 11.80 -9.17 -29.04
N GLY A 175 12.01 -10.40 -28.55
CA GLY A 175 13.21 -11.21 -28.86
C GLY A 175 14.42 -10.93 -27.96
N TYR A 176 14.35 -9.95 -27.04
CA TYR A 176 15.41 -9.61 -26.10
C TYR A 176 15.07 -10.06 -24.69
N ASP A 177 16.07 -10.36 -23.86
CA ASP A 177 15.85 -10.65 -22.44
C ASP A 177 15.27 -9.42 -21.74
N LEU A 178 14.27 -9.61 -20.89
CA LEU A 178 13.62 -8.52 -20.17
C LEU A 178 14.61 -7.75 -19.28
N VAL A 179 14.65 -6.43 -19.46
CA VAL A 179 15.26 -5.48 -18.52
C VAL A 179 14.15 -4.69 -17.87
N TRP A 180 13.74 -5.10 -16.67
CA TRP A 180 12.67 -4.44 -15.93
C TRP A 180 13.19 -3.26 -15.10
N LEU A 181 12.85 -2.04 -15.53
CA LEU A 181 13.24 -0.78 -14.90
C LEU A 181 12.02 0.13 -14.60
N ASP A 182 10.81 -0.44 -14.42
CA ASP A 182 9.60 0.29 -13.96
C ASP A 182 9.20 -0.10 -12.52
N ASN A 183 10.21 -0.39 -11.69
CA ASN A 183 10.07 -0.78 -10.29
C ASN A 183 9.35 0.25 -9.42
N GLY A 184 9.55 1.54 -9.70
CA GLY A 184 8.88 2.63 -8.99
C GLY A 184 7.37 2.72 -9.25
N ALA A 185 6.86 2.03 -10.28
CA ALA A 185 5.42 1.81 -10.47
C ALA A 185 4.97 0.54 -9.76
N THR A 186 5.64 -0.59 -10.04
CA THR A 186 5.46 -1.86 -9.33
C THR A 186 6.70 -2.72 -9.46
N THR A 187 7.07 -3.41 -8.40
CA THR A 187 8.15 -4.42 -8.46
C THR A 187 7.62 -5.75 -8.97
N GLN A 188 8.53 -6.69 -9.26
CA GLN A 188 8.19 -8.07 -9.54
C GLN A 188 8.06 -8.89 -8.24
N ARG A 189 7.65 -10.16 -8.33
CA ARG A 189 7.42 -11.02 -7.14
C ARG A 189 8.43 -12.17 -7.11
N PRO A 190 9.09 -12.41 -5.96
CA PRO A 190 9.92 -13.59 -5.82
C PRO A 190 9.04 -14.84 -5.67
N ARG A 191 9.62 -16.00 -5.96
CA ARG A 191 8.98 -17.31 -5.87
C ARG A 191 8.39 -17.56 -4.48
N ALA A 192 9.08 -17.11 -3.42
CA ALA A 192 8.62 -17.22 -2.04
C ALA A 192 7.22 -16.59 -1.83
N VAL A 193 6.93 -15.44 -2.43
CA VAL A 193 5.62 -14.77 -2.34
C VAL A 193 4.56 -15.52 -3.14
N ILE A 194 4.91 -15.94 -4.36
CA ILE A 194 4.01 -16.68 -5.26
C ILE A 194 3.59 -18.01 -4.61
N ASP A 195 4.56 -18.75 -4.08
CA ASP A 195 4.33 -20.05 -3.47
C ASP A 195 3.58 -19.90 -2.13
N ARG A 196 3.84 -18.84 -1.37
CA ARG A 196 3.10 -18.56 -0.13
C ARG A 196 1.62 -18.29 -0.39
N LEU A 197 1.31 -17.49 -1.40
CA LEU A 197 -0.07 -17.22 -1.83
C LEU A 197 -0.76 -18.49 -2.30
N LYS A 198 -0.07 -19.29 -3.13
CA LYS A 198 -0.57 -20.59 -3.60
C LYS A 198 -0.91 -21.50 -2.40
N TYR A 199 0.02 -21.66 -1.47
CA TYR A 199 -0.17 -22.47 -0.28
C TYR A 199 -1.37 -22.01 0.57
N TYR A 200 -1.54 -20.70 0.76
CA TYR A 200 -2.68 -20.15 1.50
C TYR A 200 -4.00 -20.64 0.89
N TYR A 201 -4.16 -20.50 -0.43
CA TYR A 201 -5.40 -20.91 -1.10
C TYR A 201 -5.61 -22.42 -1.15
N GLU A 202 -4.53 -23.21 -1.22
CA GLU A 202 -4.61 -24.67 -1.25
C GLU A 202 -4.88 -25.29 0.13
N HIS A 203 -4.48 -24.63 1.23
CA HIS A 203 -4.41 -25.29 2.54
C HIS A 203 -4.92 -24.49 3.76
N GLU A 204 -5.05 -23.16 3.66
CA GLU A 204 -5.35 -22.29 4.82
C GLU A 204 -6.60 -21.41 4.61
N ASN A 205 -7.13 -21.32 3.39
CA ASN A 205 -8.16 -20.35 3.06
C ASN A 205 -9.43 -20.49 3.91
N SER A 206 -9.72 -19.44 4.68
CA SER A 206 -10.99 -19.19 5.32
C SER A 206 -11.14 -17.70 5.65
N ASN A 207 -12.21 -17.31 6.32
CA ASN A 207 -12.33 -15.98 6.92
C ASN A 207 -11.66 -15.98 8.31
N VAL A 208 -11.26 -14.79 8.78
CA VAL A 208 -10.48 -14.60 10.02
C VAL A 208 -11.36 -14.23 11.24
N HIS A 209 -10.80 -14.41 12.44
CA HIS A 209 -11.27 -13.97 13.77
C HIS A 209 -12.56 -14.59 14.33
N ARG A 210 -13.54 -15.01 13.51
CA ARG A 210 -14.88 -15.43 13.99
C ARG A 210 -15.25 -16.89 13.75
N GLY A 211 -14.37 -17.70 13.18
CA GLY A 211 -14.64 -19.11 12.95
C GLY A 211 -14.14 -20.00 14.09
N ALA A 212 -15.00 -20.90 14.60
CA ALA A 212 -14.64 -21.89 15.61
C ALA A 212 -14.00 -23.17 15.03
N HIS A 213 -13.70 -23.17 13.72
CA HIS A 213 -13.16 -24.32 13.00
C HIS A 213 -11.69 -24.12 12.62
N GLU A 214 -10.97 -25.23 12.42
CA GLU A 214 -9.53 -25.28 12.17
C GLU A 214 -9.04 -24.34 11.05
N LEU A 215 -9.74 -24.28 9.91
CA LEU A 215 -9.32 -23.40 8.80
C LEU A 215 -9.40 -21.90 9.13
N ALA A 216 -10.34 -21.49 10.01
CA ALA A 216 -10.42 -20.10 10.45
C ALA A 216 -9.29 -19.77 11.43
N ALA A 217 -8.90 -20.71 12.29
CA ALA A 217 -7.74 -20.56 13.17
C ALA A 217 -6.46 -20.38 12.33
N ARG A 218 -6.18 -21.28 11.38
CA ARG A 218 -5.00 -21.18 10.49
C ARG A 218 -4.97 -19.88 9.69
N SER A 219 -6.09 -19.49 9.10
CA SER A 219 -6.20 -18.23 8.35
C SER A 219 -5.93 -17.02 9.25
N THR A 220 -6.47 -17.03 10.48
CA THR A 220 -6.25 -15.97 11.47
C THR A 220 -4.79 -15.89 11.90
N ASP A 221 -4.17 -17.03 12.21
CA ASP A 221 -2.76 -17.10 12.60
C ASP A 221 -1.86 -16.59 11.47
N ALA A 222 -2.12 -16.97 10.22
CA ALA A 222 -1.37 -16.50 9.06
C ALA A 222 -1.50 -14.97 8.87
N TYR A 223 -2.71 -14.43 9.00
CA TYR A 223 -2.99 -13.00 8.87
C TYR A 223 -2.32 -12.18 9.97
N GLU A 224 -2.45 -12.61 11.23
CA GLU A 224 -1.87 -11.93 12.39
C GLU A 224 -0.35 -12.06 12.44
N ASN A 225 0.20 -13.19 11.97
CA ASN A 225 1.65 -13.34 11.79
C ASN A 225 2.18 -12.38 10.72
N ALA A 226 1.48 -12.19 9.61
CA ALA A 226 1.87 -11.20 8.60
C ALA A 226 1.86 -9.77 9.16
N ARG A 227 0.92 -9.46 10.07
CA ARG A 227 0.89 -8.18 10.79
C ARG A 227 2.11 -8.03 11.71
N GLN A 228 2.47 -9.07 12.45
CA GLN A 228 3.67 -9.08 13.30
C GLN A 228 4.94 -8.88 12.46
N ILE A 229 5.10 -9.63 11.36
CA ILE A 229 6.23 -9.47 10.43
C ILE A 229 6.29 -8.02 9.91
N THR A 230 5.14 -7.43 9.57
CA THR A 230 5.08 -6.05 9.12
C THR A 230 5.54 -5.07 10.19
N ALA A 231 5.12 -5.26 11.44
CA ALA A 231 5.57 -4.44 12.57
C ALA A 231 7.08 -4.55 12.78
N ASP A 232 7.60 -5.78 12.81
CA ASP A 232 9.03 -6.06 13.03
C ASP A 232 9.89 -5.46 11.91
N PHE A 233 9.45 -5.60 10.65
CA PHE A 233 10.18 -5.12 9.47
C PHE A 233 10.43 -3.60 9.50
N ILE A 234 9.46 -2.83 10.01
CA ILE A 234 9.57 -1.37 10.10
C ILE A 234 9.96 -0.89 11.50
N GLY A 235 10.27 -1.79 12.45
CA GLY A 235 10.60 -1.44 13.83
C GLY A 235 9.45 -0.77 14.59
N ALA A 236 8.20 -1.15 14.33
CA ALA A 236 7.05 -0.71 15.11
C ALA A 236 7.01 -1.46 16.47
N PRO A 237 6.51 -0.81 17.55
CA PRO A 237 6.56 -1.40 18.89
C PRO A 237 5.54 -2.54 19.09
N SER A 238 4.48 -2.61 18.30
CA SER A 238 3.48 -3.68 18.33
C SER A 238 2.83 -3.86 16.97
N LYS A 239 2.34 -5.07 16.69
CA LYS A 239 1.43 -5.34 15.56
C LYS A 239 0.13 -4.55 15.64
N ASP A 240 -0.29 -4.13 16.84
CA ASP A 240 -1.50 -3.32 17.03
C ASP A 240 -1.37 -1.91 16.45
N ASN A 241 -0.14 -1.47 16.16
CA ASN A 241 0.15 -0.23 15.45
C ASN A 241 0.01 -0.35 13.93
N ILE A 242 -0.27 -1.54 13.39
CA ILE A 242 -0.32 -1.81 11.96
C ILE A 242 -1.76 -2.05 11.52
N VAL A 243 -2.27 -1.21 10.63
CA VAL A 243 -3.55 -1.37 9.95
C VAL A 243 -3.30 -1.76 8.49
N PHE A 244 -3.91 -2.86 8.05
CA PHE A 244 -3.89 -3.26 6.66
C PHE A 244 -4.93 -2.51 5.84
N VAL A 245 -4.51 -2.07 4.66
CA VAL A 245 -5.31 -1.31 3.68
C VAL A 245 -4.95 -1.77 2.28
N ARG A 246 -5.63 -1.28 1.24
CA ARG A 246 -5.37 -1.62 -0.17
C ARG A 246 -4.02 -1.10 -0.69
N GLY A 247 -3.46 -0.08 -0.04
CA GLY A 247 -2.20 0.56 -0.41
C GLY A 247 -2.05 1.95 0.19
N THR A 248 -0.91 2.60 -0.09
CA THR A 248 -0.55 3.94 0.40
C THR A 248 -1.64 4.99 0.16
N THR A 249 -2.33 4.94 -0.99
CA THR A 249 -3.41 5.90 -1.27
C THR A 249 -4.57 5.77 -0.28
N GLU A 250 -5.00 4.54 0.03
CA GLU A 250 -6.06 4.34 1.03
C GLU A 250 -5.56 4.65 2.44
N ALA A 251 -4.29 4.33 2.72
CA ALA A 251 -3.61 4.67 3.96
C ALA A 251 -3.67 6.18 4.27
N ILE A 252 -3.31 7.02 3.29
CA ILE A 252 -3.34 8.48 3.42
C ILE A 252 -4.78 8.98 3.53
N ASN A 253 -5.72 8.43 2.76
CA ASN A 253 -7.14 8.82 2.87
C ASN A 253 -7.73 8.48 4.24
N LEU A 254 -7.36 7.34 4.82
CA LEU A 254 -7.72 6.99 6.19
C LEU A 254 -7.22 8.07 7.13
N VAL A 255 -5.92 8.38 7.14
CA VAL A 255 -5.36 9.39 8.06
C VAL A 255 -5.99 10.77 7.84
N ALA A 256 -6.15 11.19 6.59
CA ALA A 256 -6.75 12.48 6.26
C ALA A 256 -8.18 12.61 6.79
N ASN A 257 -9.02 11.59 6.62
CA ASN A 257 -10.45 11.65 6.97
C ASN A 257 -10.74 11.25 8.43
N ALA A 258 -10.07 10.22 8.93
CA ALA A 258 -10.29 9.67 10.26
C ALA A 258 -9.63 10.48 11.36
N TYR A 259 -8.41 10.97 11.11
CA TYR A 259 -7.58 11.63 12.12
C TYR A 259 -7.56 13.15 11.94
N VAL A 260 -7.14 13.64 10.77
CA VAL A 260 -6.84 15.07 10.57
C VAL A 260 -8.10 15.91 10.41
N LYS A 261 -8.99 15.57 9.46
CA LYS A 261 -10.21 16.33 9.13
C LYS A 261 -11.07 16.71 10.35
N PRO A 262 -11.33 15.82 11.33
CA PRO A 262 -12.12 16.17 12.52
C PRO A 262 -11.51 17.27 13.41
N MET A 263 -10.22 17.54 13.29
CA MET A 263 -9.51 18.54 14.09
C MET A 263 -9.42 19.92 13.42
N LEU A 264 -9.67 19.99 12.10
CA LEU A 264 -9.44 21.19 11.31
C LEU A 264 -10.55 22.23 11.48
N LYS A 265 -10.14 23.50 11.43
CA LYS A 265 -11.01 24.66 11.33
C LYS A 265 -10.65 25.50 10.10
N PRO A 266 -11.58 26.34 9.59
CA PRO A 266 -11.26 27.25 8.50
C PRO A 266 -10.01 28.08 8.77
N GLY A 267 -9.07 28.07 7.82
CA GLY A 267 -7.76 28.74 7.91
C GLY A 267 -6.69 27.98 8.70
N ASP A 268 -6.95 26.76 9.18
CA ASP A 268 -5.87 25.88 9.65
C ASP A 268 -4.98 25.42 8.48
N GLU A 269 -3.74 25.05 8.77
CA GLU A 269 -2.71 24.81 7.77
C GLU A 269 -2.23 23.35 7.83
N ILE A 270 -2.13 22.74 6.65
CA ILE A 270 -1.49 21.44 6.42
C ILE A 270 -0.24 21.69 5.58
N ILE A 271 0.92 21.21 6.03
CA ILE A 271 2.19 21.36 5.29
C ILE A 271 2.45 20.08 4.49
N LEU A 272 2.67 20.23 3.19
CA LEU A 272 3.12 19.19 2.27
C LEU A 272 4.47 19.57 1.67
N THR A 273 5.21 18.62 1.09
CA THR A 273 6.41 18.95 0.32
C THR A 273 6.09 19.16 -1.17
N MET A 274 6.97 19.83 -1.91
CA MET A 274 6.84 19.88 -3.37
C MET A 274 6.98 18.50 -4.04
N LEU A 275 7.60 17.53 -3.34
CA LEU A 275 7.98 16.22 -3.87
C LEU A 275 6.85 15.18 -3.82
N GLU A 276 5.68 15.55 -3.32
CA GLU A 276 4.60 14.59 -3.08
C GLU A 276 4.10 13.92 -4.37
N HIS A 277 3.84 12.63 -4.24
CA HIS A 277 2.98 11.90 -5.17
C HIS A 277 1.53 12.38 -5.02
N HIS A 278 0.71 12.31 -6.08
CA HIS A 278 -0.70 12.75 -6.05
C HIS A 278 -1.52 12.10 -4.93
N ALA A 279 -1.21 10.86 -4.56
CA ALA A 279 -1.83 10.17 -3.42
C ALA A 279 -1.60 10.88 -2.07
N ASN A 280 -0.53 11.65 -1.94
CA ASN A 280 -0.23 12.50 -0.78
C ASN A 280 -0.48 13.99 -1.03
N ILE A 281 -1.32 14.32 -2.03
CA ILE A 281 -1.78 15.69 -2.31
C ILE A 281 -3.31 15.74 -2.31
N VAL A 282 -3.94 14.93 -3.16
CA VAL A 282 -5.39 15.01 -3.43
C VAL A 282 -6.24 14.79 -2.18
N PRO A 283 -5.94 13.83 -1.27
CA PRO A 283 -6.73 13.67 -0.04
C PRO A 283 -6.73 14.94 0.82
N TRP A 284 -5.61 15.66 0.88
CA TRP A 284 -5.50 16.90 1.64
C TRP A 284 -6.25 18.04 0.96
N GLN A 285 -6.26 18.10 -0.37
CA GLN A 285 -7.05 19.08 -1.12
C GLN A 285 -8.55 18.90 -0.84
N LEU A 286 -9.05 17.68 -0.93
CA LEU A 286 -10.45 17.36 -0.63
C LEU A 286 -10.82 17.74 0.81
N VAL A 287 -9.96 17.41 1.78
CA VAL A 287 -10.16 17.81 3.19
C VAL A 287 -10.15 19.34 3.35
N CYS A 288 -9.27 20.05 2.65
CA CYS A 288 -9.22 21.52 2.68
C CYS A 288 -10.48 22.16 2.07
N GLU A 289 -11.00 21.62 0.96
CA GLU A 289 -12.25 22.07 0.35
C GLU A 289 -13.44 21.94 1.30
N GLU A 290 -13.51 20.86 2.08
CA GLU A 290 -14.59 20.64 3.04
C GLU A 290 -14.49 21.46 4.33
N THR A 291 -13.26 21.72 4.79
CA THR A 291 -13.02 22.32 6.12
C THR A 291 -12.62 23.79 6.07
N GLY A 292 -12.24 24.30 4.90
CA GLY A 292 -11.65 25.62 4.72
C GLY A 292 -10.20 25.72 5.22
N ALA A 293 -9.54 24.61 5.53
CA ALA A 293 -8.10 24.57 5.77
C ALA A 293 -7.32 24.90 4.47
N VAL A 294 -6.02 25.16 4.59
CA VAL A 294 -5.16 25.50 3.45
C VAL A 294 -3.89 24.66 3.45
N ILE A 295 -3.38 24.38 2.25
CA ILE A 295 -2.11 23.69 2.07
C ILE A 295 -0.97 24.72 1.98
N LYS A 296 0.11 24.46 2.72
CA LYS A 296 1.42 25.12 2.56
C LYS A 296 2.40 24.12 1.95
N VAL A 297 3.27 24.57 1.06
CA VAL A 297 4.16 23.67 0.31
C VAL A 297 5.62 24.00 0.60
N VAL A 298 6.39 23.01 1.04
CA VAL A 298 7.83 23.11 1.24
C VAL A 298 8.53 23.12 -0.12
N PRO A 299 9.31 24.15 -0.45
CA PRO A 299 10.02 24.21 -1.73
C PRO A 299 11.23 23.27 -1.77
N VAL A 300 11.70 23.01 -2.99
CA VAL A 300 12.97 22.33 -3.25
C VAL A 300 13.95 23.27 -3.94
N ASP A 301 15.23 22.94 -3.88
CA ASP A 301 16.25 23.60 -4.68
C ASP A 301 16.30 23.08 -6.12
N LYS A 302 17.21 23.62 -6.93
CA LYS A 302 17.41 23.22 -8.34
C LYS A 302 17.81 21.74 -8.54
N THR A 303 18.27 21.06 -7.49
CA THR A 303 18.63 19.65 -7.53
C THR A 303 17.46 18.74 -7.15
N GLY A 304 16.39 19.31 -6.59
CA GLY A 304 15.23 18.60 -6.08
C GLY A 304 15.38 18.20 -4.62
N GLN A 305 16.31 18.82 -3.87
CA GLN A 305 16.46 18.64 -2.43
C GLN A 305 15.51 19.59 -1.68
N ILE A 306 14.87 19.11 -0.61
CA ILE A 306 14.04 19.98 0.25
C ILE A 306 14.90 21.08 0.88
N ILE A 307 14.40 22.31 0.85
CA ILE A 307 15.04 23.44 1.52
C ILE A 307 14.52 23.50 2.96
N ILE A 308 15.22 22.83 3.89
CA ILE A 308 14.76 22.65 5.27
C ILE A 308 14.57 23.99 6.01
N SER A 309 15.38 25.00 5.71
CA SER A 309 15.23 26.33 6.29
C SER A 309 13.97 27.07 5.84
N GLU A 310 13.37 26.70 4.70
CA GLU A 310 12.06 27.21 4.28
C GLU A 310 10.92 26.42 4.92
N TYR A 311 11.11 25.13 5.21
CA TYR A 311 10.15 24.32 5.95
C TYR A 311 9.89 24.89 7.34
N GLU A 312 10.95 25.20 8.10
CA GLU A 312 10.83 25.78 9.45
C GLU A 312 10.00 27.07 9.47
N LYS A 313 10.11 27.91 8.42
CA LYS A 313 9.39 29.18 8.32
C LYS A 313 7.89 29.03 8.05
N LEU A 314 7.43 27.85 7.62
CA LEU A 314 6.01 27.61 7.33
C LEU A 314 5.17 27.40 8.59
N PHE A 315 5.79 27.10 9.73
CA PHE A 315 5.06 26.82 10.96
C PHE A 315 4.44 28.08 11.56
N THR A 316 3.16 27.98 11.88
CA THR A 316 2.40 29.01 12.60
C THR A 316 1.50 28.36 13.65
N ASN A 317 0.83 29.18 14.47
CA ASN A 317 -0.18 28.69 15.41
C ASN A 317 -1.40 28.06 14.70
N ARG A 318 -1.49 28.13 13.36
CA ARG A 318 -2.53 27.52 12.53
C ARG A 318 -2.13 26.17 11.96
N THR A 319 -0.86 25.78 12.04
CA THR A 319 -0.39 24.48 11.56
C THR A 319 -0.99 23.36 12.40
N ARG A 320 -1.55 22.35 11.74
CA ARG A 320 -2.20 21.19 12.40
C ARG A 320 -1.58 19.86 12.01
N PHE A 321 -1.01 19.77 10.82
CA PHE A 321 -0.49 18.51 10.31
C PHE A 321 0.62 18.72 9.28
N VAL A 322 1.57 17.81 9.23
CA VAL A 322 2.59 17.72 8.18
C VAL A 322 2.46 16.37 7.50
N SER A 323 2.49 16.34 6.18
CA SER A 323 2.65 15.10 5.41
C SER A 323 3.80 15.24 4.43
N ALA A 324 4.72 14.28 4.44
CA ALA A 324 5.92 14.33 3.62
C ALA A 324 6.26 12.97 3.01
N THR A 325 6.70 12.96 1.75
CA THR A 325 7.31 11.76 1.16
C THR A 325 8.68 11.48 1.77
N HIS A 326 9.01 10.21 2.01
CA HIS A 326 10.37 9.81 2.41
C HIS A 326 11.30 9.74 1.19
N VAL A 327 10.82 9.19 0.08
CA VAL A 327 11.56 9.11 -1.19
C VAL A 327 10.65 9.53 -2.33
N SER A 328 11.06 10.58 -3.06
CA SER A 328 10.30 11.05 -4.22
C SER A 328 10.23 9.98 -5.30
N ASN A 329 9.03 9.63 -5.76
CA ASN A 329 8.87 8.66 -6.84
C ASN A 329 9.32 9.20 -8.22
N ALA A 330 9.36 10.52 -8.38
CA ALA A 330 9.73 11.18 -9.63
C ALA A 330 11.21 11.51 -9.66
N LEU A 331 11.77 11.99 -8.54
CA LEU A 331 13.15 12.46 -8.48
C LEU A 331 14.10 11.48 -7.79
N GLY A 332 13.59 10.52 -7.02
CA GLY A 332 14.42 9.66 -6.17
C GLY A 332 15.02 10.35 -4.96
N THR A 333 14.80 11.66 -4.77
CA THR A 333 15.31 12.41 -3.61
C THR A 333 14.87 11.74 -2.32
N VAL A 334 15.83 11.43 -1.45
CA VAL A 334 15.58 11.02 -0.07
C VAL A 334 15.42 12.30 0.77
N THR A 335 14.27 12.47 1.38
CA THR A 335 13.99 13.65 2.22
C THR A 335 14.62 13.48 3.61
N PRO A 336 14.99 14.58 4.30
CA PRO A 336 15.53 14.50 5.66
C PRO A 336 14.38 14.29 6.66
N VAL A 337 13.78 13.10 6.65
CA VAL A 337 12.55 12.82 7.41
C VAL A 337 12.75 12.97 8.92
N GLU A 338 13.94 12.66 9.44
CA GLU A 338 14.26 12.85 10.85
C GLU A 338 14.18 14.32 11.26
N GLU A 339 14.73 15.22 10.44
CA GLU A 339 14.65 16.66 10.67
C GLU A 339 13.21 17.17 10.52
N ILE A 340 12.48 16.68 9.52
CA ILE A 340 11.08 17.03 9.28
C ILE A 340 10.23 16.67 10.51
N VAL A 341 10.35 15.44 11.01
CA VAL A 341 9.61 14.98 12.19
C VAL A 341 10.00 15.77 13.44
N ALA A 342 11.31 15.95 13.68
CA ALA A 342 11.79 16.67 14.85
C ALA A 342 11.28 18.12 14.90
N ILE A 343 11.33 18.84 13.78
CA ILE A 343 10.82 20.21 13.68
C ILE A 343 9.31 20.24 13.90
N ALA A 344 8.55 19.36 13.23
CA ALA A 344 7.09 19.30 13.41
C ALA A 344 6.70 19.08 14.88
N HIS A 345 7.37 18.14 15.55
CA HIS A 345 7.14 17.84 16.95
C HIS A 345 7.53 18.97 17.88
N ALA A 346 8.62 19.70 17.59
CA ALA A 346 8.99 20.90 18.34
C ALA A 346 7.88 21.98 18.31
N HIS A 347 7.06 21.97 17.26
CA HIS A 347 5.86 22.81 17.12
C HIS A 347 4.55 22.15 17.62
N GLY A 348 4.63 20.94 18.19
CA GLY A 348 3.45 20.18 18.64
C GLY A 348 2.55 19.68 17.49
N VAL A 349 3.10 19.56 16.28
CA VAL A 349 2.38 19.15 15.07
C VAL A 349 2.72 17.70 14.72
N ARG A 350 1.69 16.91 14.39
CA ARG A 350 1.82 15.49 14.04
C ARG A 350 2.18 15.28 12.57
N THR A 351 2.82 14.16 12.27
CA THR A 351 3.37 13.86 10.93
C THR A 351 2.82 12.59 10.29
N LEU A 352 2.72 12.58 8.96
CA LEU A 352 2.62 11.38 8.14
C LEU A 352 3.80 11.31 7.17
N ILE A 353 4.44 10.14 7.10
CA ILE A 353 5.51 9.87 6.15
C ILE A 353 5.03 8.87 5.07
N ASP A 354 4.99 9.32 3.82
CA ASP A 354 4.75 8.46 2.66
C ASP A 354 6.04 7.69 2.32
N GLY A 355 6.07 6.43 2.75
CA GLY A 355 7.17 5.49 2.58
C GLY A 355 7.04 4.59 1.36
N ALA A 356 6.11 4.86 0.43
CA ALA A 356 5.82 3.96 -0.69
C ALA A 356 7.05 3.63 -1.56
N GLN A 357 8.02 4.53 -1.63
CA GLN A 357 9.29 4.34 -2.35
C GLN A 357 10.50 4.17 -1.42
N SER A 358 10.38 4.33 -0.11
CA SER A 358 11.51 4.08 0.79
C SER A 358 11.53 2.62 1.24
N ILE A 359 10.35 2.03 1.43
CA ILE A 359 10.19 0.74 2.12
C ILE A 359 10.97 -0.41 1.48
N ALA A 360 11.12 -0.40 0.15
CA ALA A 360 11.82 -1.47 -0.60
C ALA A 360 13.31 -1.19 -0.81
N HIS A 361 13.79 0.00 -0.44
CA HIS A 361 15.09 0.54 -0.88
C HIS A 361 15.99 0.98 0.29
N ILE A 362 15.42 1.35 1.43
CA ILE A 362 16.12 1.93 2.58
C ILE A 362 15.65 1.21 3.86
N PRO A 363 16.54 0.88 4.82
CA PRO A 363 16.12 0.39 6.12
C PRO A 363 15.20 1.38 6.83
N ILE A 364 14.07 0.90 7.37
CA ILE A 364 13.10 1.74 8.07
C ILE A 364 13.00 1.30 9.52
N ASN A 365 13.03 2.28 10.44
CA ASN A 365 12.67 2.07 11.84
C ASN A 365 11.77 3.23 12.29
N VAL A 366 10.45 3.01 12.30
CA VAL A 366 9.46 4.05 12.61
C VAL A 366 9.56 4.54 14.06
N SER A 367 10.01 3.68 14.98
CA SER A 367 10.25 4.08 16.37
C SER A 367 11.45 5.01 16.50
N ALA A 368 12.52 4.76 15.74
CA ALA A 368 13.70 5.63 15.71
C ALA A 368 13.44 6.95 14.96
N LEU A 369 12.63 6.90 13.89
CA LEU A 369 12.18 8.10 13.16
C LEU A 369 11.22 8.97 13.99
N ASP A 370 10.59 8.38 15.00
CA ASP A 370 9.53 8.98 15.81
C ASP A 370 8.35 9.55 15.00
N THR A 371 8.11 9.07 13.78
CA THR A 371 6.97 9.54 12.96
C THR A 371 5.63 9.11 13.57
N ASP A 372 4.58 9.94 13.46
CA ASP A 372 3.27 9.57 14.02
C ASP A 372 2.50 8.61 13.13
N PHE A 373 2.66 8.74 11.81
CA PHE A 373 2.18 7.79 10.82
C PHE A 373 3.26 7.47 9.79
N PHE A 374 3.29 6.22 9.32
CA PHE A 374 4.11 5.79 8.20
C PHE A 374 3.30 4.87 7.30
N VAL A 375 3.31 5.08 5.99
CA VAL A 375 2.43 4.37 5.07
C VAL A 375 3.20 3.80 3.88
N PHE A 376 2.78 2.63 3.39
CA PHE A 376 3.38 2.05 2.19
C PHE A 376 2.44 1.07 1.45
N SER A 377 2.81 0.73 0.21
CA SER A 377 2.09 -0.22 -0.64
C SER A 377 2.88 -1.50 -0.85
N GLY A 378 2.24 -2.65 -0.67
CA GLY A 378 2.85 -3.97 -0.86
C GLY A 378 3.41 -4.19 -2.28
N HIS A 379 2.68 -3.75 -3.30
CA HIS A 379 3.10 -3.97 -4.69
C HIS A 379 4.42 -3.27 -5.10
N LYS A 380 4.93 -2.36 -4.26
CA LYS A 380 6.25 -1.71 -4.41
C LYS A 380 7.35 -2.39 -3.59
N ILE A 381 7.01 -3.33 -2.71
CA ILE A 381 7.94 -4.13 -1.90
C ILE A 381 7.79 -5.63 -2.19
N PHE A 382 7.70 -5.99 -3.47
CA PHE A 382 7.71 -7.36 -3.95
C PHE A 382 6.51 -8.21 -3.49
N ALA A 383 5.53 -7.60 -2.83
CA ALA A 383 4.31 -8.22 -2.33
C ALA A 383 3.14 -8.07 -3.32
N PRO A 384 2.00 -8.76 -3.11
CA PRO A 384 0.86 -8.71 -4.02
C PRO A 384 0.29 -7.30 -4.25
N THR A 385 -0.51 -7.14 -5.31
CA THR A 385 -1.34 -5.94 -5.46
C THR A 385 -2.48 -5.96 -4.46
N GLY A 386 -3.09 -4.81 -4.19
CA GLY A 386 -4.28 -4.74 -3.34
C GLY A 386 -4.02 -4.80 -1.83
N ILE A 387 -2.76 -4.74 -1.40
CA ILE A 387 -2.37 -4.66 0.01
C ILE A 387 -1.33 -3.55 0.25
N GLY A 388 -1.41 -2.94 1.42
CA GLY A 388 -0.45 -2.01 2.01
C GLY A 388 -0.73 -1.87 3.50
N ALA A 389 0.01 -0.99 4.15
CA ALA A 389 -0.11 -0.82 5.59
C ALA A 389 -0.03 0.66 6.00
N VAL A 390 -0.73 0.97 7.08
CA VAL A 390 -0.55 2.16 7.90
C VAL A 390 0.10 1.70 9.19
N TYR A 391 1.27 2.23 9.49
CA TYR A 391 1.73 2.37 10.87
C TYR A 391 1.14 3.65 11.46
N GLY A 392 0.63 3.57 12.68
CA GLY A 392 0.28 4.73 13.48
C GLY A 392 0.65 4.53 14.95
N LYS A 393 1.13 5.57 15.62
CA LYS A 393 1.30 5.54 17.08
C LYS A 393 -0.05 5.25 17.77
N SER A 394 0.00 4.60 18.93
CA SER A 394 -1.21 4.13 19.61
C SER A 394 -2.16 5.28 19.98
N ASP A 395 -1.63 6.44 20.37
CA ASP A 395 -2.43 7.62 20.72
C ASP A 395 -3.15 8.23 19.51
N VAL A 396 -2.49 8.29 18.35
CA VAL A 396 -3.12 8.82 17.12
C VAL A 396 -4.15 7.86 16.53
N LEU A 397 -3.92 6.54 16.62
CA LEU A 397 -4.90 5.52 16.22
C LEU A 397 -6.12 5.49 17.14
N GLU A 398 -5.92 5.70 18.44
CA GLU A 398 -7.01 5.81 19.40
C GLU A 398 -7.85 7.07 19.16
N ALA A 399 -7.20 8.22 18.96
CA ALA A 399 -7.87 9.50 18.72
C ALA A 399 -8.63 9.58 17.39
N ALA A 400 -8.18 8.87 16.35
CA ALA A 400 -8.84 8.86 15.04
C ALA A 400 -10.26 8.28 15.12
N ARG A 401 -11.20 8.76 14.31
CA ARG A 401 -12.55 8.16 14.19
C ARG A 401 -12.52 6.95 13.25
N PRO A 402 -13.47 6.01 13.30
CA PRO A 402 -13.55 4.98 12.26
C PRO A 402 -13.61 5.58 10.85
N TYR A 403 -12.97 4.93 9.88
CA TYR A 403 -12.94 5.38 8.48
C TYR A 403 -14.05 4.75 7.65
N HIS A 404 -13.99 3.43 7.44
CA HIS A 404 -15.07 2.64 6.87
C HIS A 404 -15.91 1.98 7.98
N GLY A 405 -17.22 1.87 7.77
CA GLY A 405 -18.14 1.18 8.68
C GLY A 405 -18.58 -0.18 8.14
N GLY A 406 -18.65 -1.19 8.99
CA GLY A 406 -19.10 -2.53 8.62
C GLY A 406 -18.82 -3.58 9.68
N GLY A 407 -18.90 -4.86 9.32
CA GLY A 407 -18.46 -5.96 10.20
C GLY A 407 -16.95 -5.90 10.48
N ASN A 408 -16.46 -6.71 11.42
CA ASN A 408 -15.06 -6.77 11.89
C ASN A 408 -14.58 -5.57 12.72
N MET A 409 -14.94 -4.35 12.34
CA MET A 409 -14.52 -3.14 13.05
C MET A 409 -15.39 -2.78 14.27
N ILE A 410 -16.47 -3.54 14.50
CA ILE A 410 -17.41 -3.36 15.61
C ILE A 410 -17.15 -4.33 16.75
N LYS A 411 -17.43 -3.87 17.98
CA LYS A 411 -17.54 -4.68 19.19
C LYS A 411 -18.99 -5.04 19.49
N ASP A 412 -19.90 -4.08 19.32
CA ASP A 412 -21.34 -4.26 19.57
C ASP A 412 -22.17 -3.33 18.66
N VAL A 413 -23.33 -3.81 18.18
CA VAL A 413 -24.20 -3.08 17.25
C VAL A 413 -25.66 -3.25 17.64
N THR A 414 -26.34 -2.14 17.89
CA THR A 414 -27.81 -2.02 17.92
C THR A 414 -28.26 -1.00 16.86
N PHE A 415 -29.58 -0.85 16.67
CA PHE A 415 -30.10 0.19 15.77
C PHE A 415 -29.83 1.62 16.29
N GLU A 416 -29.69 1.80 17.60
CA GLU A 416 -29.50 3.09 18.25
C GLU A 416 -28.02 3.45 18.42
N ARG A 417 -27.13 2.46 18.49
CA ARG A 417 -25.72 2.69 18.84
C ARG A 417 -24.80 1.61 18.27
N THR A 418 -23.58 2.04 17.93
CA THR A 418 -22.45 1.14 17.66
C THR A 418 -21.31 1.40 18.64
N ILE A 419 -20.69 0.33 19.12
CA ILE A 419 -19.42 0.35 19.86
C ILE A 419 -18.36 -0.26 18.94
N TYR A 420 -17.25 0.45 18.74
CA TYR A 420 -16.17 0.03 17.85
C TYR A 420 -15.10 -0.80 18.57
N ASN A 421 -14.39 -1.63 17.82
CA ASN A 421 -13.17 -2.27 18.29
C ASN A 421 -12.04 -1.25 18.46
N PRO A 422 -10.98 -1.57 19.24
CA PRO A 422 -9.74 -0.82 19.21
C PRO A 422 -9.01 -0.99 17.87
N ALA A 423 -7.96 -0.19 17.66
CA ALA A 423 -7.02 -0.44 16.58
C ALA A 423 -6.34 -1.83 16.77
N PRO A 424 -6.00 -2.53 15.67
CA PRO A 424 -6.13 -2.10 14.28
C PRO A 424 -7.52 -2.36 13.67
N ASN A 425 -8.30 -3.29 14.24
CA ASN A 425 -9.58 -3.75 13.69
C ASN A 425 -10.60 -2.63 13.49
N LYS A 426 -10.56 -1.57 14.30
CA LYS A 426 -11.33 -0.31 14.12
C LYS A 426 -11.32 0.24 12.69
N PHE A 427 -10.25 -0.02 11.94
CA PHE A 427 -10.02 0.51 10.61
C PHE A 427 -10.10 -0.54 9.50
N GLU A 428 -10.30 -1.81 9.84
CA GLU A 428 -10.35 -2.95 8.91
C GLU A 428 -11.79 -3.45 8.76
N ALA A 429 -12.64 -2.60 8.19
CA ALA A 429 -14.05 -2.91 8.01
C ALA A 429 -14.28 -3.98 6.93
N GLY A 430 -15.11 -4.96 7.24
CA GLY A 430 -15.43 -6.08 6.35
C GLY A 430 -14.34 -7.16 6.32
N THR A 431 -14.43 -8.07 5.35
CA THR A 431 -13.38 -9.05 5.08
C THR A 431 -12.25 -8.35 4.34
N GLY A 432 -11.05 -8.30 4.93
CA GLY A 432 -9.86 -7.72 4.31
C GLY A 432 -9.22 -8.63 3.26
N SER A 433 -8.11 -8.16 2.66
CA SER A 433 -7.34 -8.97 1.69
C SER A 433 -6.38 -9.93 2.41
N ILE A 434 -6.94 -10.99 3.00
CA ILE A 434 -6.24 -11.90 3.93
C ILE A 434 -5.02 -12.55 3.26
N ALA A 435 -5.21 -13.18 2.08
CA ALA A 435 -4.13 -13.83 1.35
C ALA A 435 -3.03 -12.85 0.95
N ASP A 436 -3.40 -11.62 0.56
CA ASP A 436 -2.43 -10.61 0.16
C ASP A 436 -1.61 -10.09 1.34
N ALA A 437 -2.20 -9.94 2.53
CA ALA A 437 -1.47 -9.65 3.76
C ALA A 437 -0.45 -10.75 4.08
N VAL A 438 -0.86 -12.02 3.94
CA VAL A 438 0.04 -13.17 4.08
C VAL A 438 1.18 -13.13 3.05
N GLY A 439 0.87 -12.79 1.79
CA GLY A 439 1.87 -12.59 0.74
C GLY A 439 2.81 -11.40 1.00
N LEU A 440 2.31 -10.34 1.64
CA LEU A 440 3.13 -9.22 2.12
C LEU A 440 4.12 -9.70 3.19
N GLY A 441 3.68 -10.47 4.18
CA GLY A 441 4.56 -11.08 5.17
C GLY A 441 5.74 -11.83 4.53
N ALA A 442 5.46 -12.70 3.55
CA ALA A 442 6.51 -13.44 2.84
C ALA A 442 7.48 -12.54 2.05
N ALA A 443 7.01 -11.42 1.50
CA ALA A 443 7.87 -10.47 0.79
C ALA A 443 8.82 -9.75 1.75
N LEU A 444 8.33 -9.38 2.94
CA LEU A 444 9.13 -8.74 3.99
C LEU A 444 10.15 -9.72 4.58
N GLU A 445 9.77 -10.98 4.81
CA GLU A 445 10.71 -12.03 5.22
C GLU A 445 11.80 -12.27 4.18
N TYR A 446 11.44 -12.27 2.88
CA TYR A 446 12.41 -12.42 1.80
C TYR A 446 13.48 -11.32 1.85
N LEU A 447 13.07 -10.06 2.08
CA LEU A 447 14.00 -8.94 2.21
C LEU A 447 14.79 -8.98 3.52
N ASN A 448 14.17 -9.34 4.64
CA ASN A 448 14.87 -9.49 5.91
C ASN A 448 15.95 -10.57 5.85
N ALA A 449 15.69 -11.68 5.15
CA ALA A 449 16.66 -12.74 4.95
C ALA A 449 17.88 -12.27 4.12
N ILE A 450 17.70 -11.29 3.23
CA ILE A 450 18.81 -10.67 2.48
C ILE A 450 19.52 -9.60 3.31
N GLY A 451 18.75 -8.83 4.09
CA GLY A 451 19.21 -7.71 4.90
C GLY A 451 19.07 -6.38 4.16
N MET A 452 18.19 -5.50 4.66
CA MET A 452 17.94 -4.19 4.05
C MET A 452 19.19 -3.29 3.88
N PRO A 453 20.20 -3.30 4.79
CA PRO A 453 21.45 -2.57 4.54
C PRO A 453 22.20 -3.03 3.28
N GLU A 454 22.16 -4.32 2.97
CA GLU A 454 22.81 -4.88 1.78
C GLU A 454 22.00 -4.56 0.51
N VAL A 455 20.67 -4.60 0.59
CA VAL A 455 19.77 -4.13 -0.49
C VAL A 455 20.08 -2.68 -0.82
N ASN A 456 20.11 -1.81 0.20
CA ASN A 456 20.39 -0.39 0.04
C ASN A 456 21.76 -0.14 -0.58
N ARG A 457 22.81 -0.82 -0.10
CA ARG A 457 24.17 -0.70 -0.63
C ARG A 457 24.24 -1.08 -2.12
N HIS A 458 23.70 -2.23 -2.49
CA HIS A 458 23.70 -2.70 -3.89
C HIS A 458 22.98 -1.72 -4.82
N GLU A 459 21.78 -1.28 -4.44
CA GLU A 459 21.03 -0.33 -5.25
C GLU A 459 21.70 1.04 -5.33
N HIS A 460 22.37 1.49 -4.27
CA HIS A 460 23.15 2.72 -4.30
C HIS A 460 24.34 2.61 -5.28
N GLU A 461 25.06 1.49 -5.30
CA GLU A 461 26.15 1.24 -6.25
C GLU A 461 25.63 1.26 -7.70
N LEU A 462 24.48 0.64 -7.96
CA LEU A 462 23.81 0.69 -9.26
C LEU A 462 23.41 2.12 -9.65
N LEU A 463 22.81 2.87 -8.73
CA LEU A 463 22.36 4.24 -8.96
C LEU A 463 23.54 5.15 -9.31
N VAL A 464 24.63 5.09 -8.55
CA VAL A 464 25.85 5.87 -8.80
C VAL A 464 26.43 5.55 -10.17
N TYR A 465 26.52 4.27 -10.52
CA TYR A 465 26.98 3.84 -11.84
C TYR A 465 26.07 4.36 -12.96
N ALA A 466 24.77 4.18 -12.85
CA ALA A 466 23.81 4.64 -13.84
C ALA A 466 23.86 6.15 -14.04
N MET A 467 23.89 6.94 -12.96
CA MET A 467 23.99 8.39 -13.05
C MET A 467 25.30 8.82 -13.72
N SER A 468 26.42 8.12 -13.46
CA SER A 468 27.69 8.36 -14.14
C SER A 468 27.60 8.08 -15.64
N GLU A 469 27.08 6.92 -16.04
CA GLU A 469 27.02 6.54 -17.46
C GLU A 469 26.00 7.36 -18.26
N MET A 470 24.84 7.66 -17.67
CA MET A 470 23.80 8.46 -18.34
C MET A 470 24.25 9.91 -18.58
N ARG A 471 25.04 10.51 -17.67
CA ARG A 471 25.61 11.86 -17.87
C ARG A 471 26.57 11.96 -19.06
N LYS A 472 27.11 10.84 -19.55
CA LYS A 472 27.99 10.81 -20.72
C LYS A 472 27.21 10.83 -22.04
N ILE A 473 25.89 10.71 -22.01
CA ILE A 473 25.04 10.73 -23.20
C ILE A 473 24.79 12.19 -23.59
N SER A 474 25.14 12.55 -24.83
CA SER A 474 24.89 13.90 -25.36
C SER A 474 23.40 14.22 -25.35
N GLY A 475 23.03 15.44 -24.95
CA GLY A 475 21.64 15.91 -24.91
C GLY A 475 20.77 15.29 -23.80
N LEU A 476 21.30 14.39 -22.95
CA LEU A 476 20.56 13.82 -21.83
C LEU A 476 20.64 14.73 -20.61
N HIS A 477 19.47 15.07 -20.05
CA HIS A 477 19.36 15.85 -18.81
C HIS A 477 18.69 15.02 -17.72
N LEU A 478 19.44 14.72 -16.65
CA LEU A 478 18.90 14.07 -15.45
C LEU A 478 18.04 15.07 -14.65
N ILE A 479 16.86 14.62 -14.24
CA ILE A 479 15.91 15.39 -13.43
C ILE A 479 15.88 14.80 -12.02
N GLY A 480 16.14 15.63 -11.02
CA GLY A 480 16.42 15.19 -9.66
C GLY A 480 17.87 14.71 -9.52
N THR A 481 18.73 15.58 -9.01
CA THR A 481 20.17 15.35 -8.83
C THR A 481 20.63 15.63 -7.39
N ALA A 482 19.70 15.60 -6.44
CA ALA A 482 19.97 15.65 -5.01
C ALA A 482 21.08 14.65 -4.62
N SER A 483 21.87 15.02 -3.62
CA SER A 483 23.02 14.22 -3.16
C SER A 483 22.59 12.88 -2.58
N ASN A 484 21.50 12.86 -1.80
CA ASN A 484 20.90 11.65 -1.30
C ASN A 484 19.71 11.24 -2.18
N LYS A 485 19.88 10.15 -2.92
CA LYS A 485 18.87 9.60 -3.83
C LYS A 485 18.78 8.09 -3.71
N ALA A 486 17.58 7.57 -3.95
CA ALA A 486 17.30 6.16 -4.10
C ALA A 486 16.64 5.89 -5.46
N SER A 487 17.03 4.76 -6.07
CA SER A 487 16.41 4.00 -7.17
C SER A 487 15.96 4.71 -8.47
N VAL A 488 15.76 6.04 -8.53
CA VAL A 488 15.09 6.73 -9.64
C VAL A 488 16.06 7.51 -10.53
N LEU A 489 15.94 7.32 -11.84
CA LEU A 489 16.81 7.93 -12.86
C LEU A 489 16.00 8.77 -13.87
N SER A 490 15.08 9.62 -13.41
CA SER A 490 14.29 10.47 -14.32
C SER A 490 15.17 11.32 -15.23
N PHE A 491 14.83 11.37 -16.52
CA PHE A 491 15.57 12.15 -17.50
C PHE A 491 14.67 12.65 -18.64
N VAL A 492 15.20 13.62 -19.40
CA VAL A 492 14.73 14.03 -20.71
C VAL A 492 15.89 14.01 -21.71
N LEU A 493 15.58 13.94 -23.00
CA LEU A 493 16.58 13.91 -24.08
C LEU A 493 16.27 15.04 -25.08
N ASP A 494 17.28 15.86 -25.38
CA ASP A 494 17.12 17.01 -26.27
C ASP A 494 16.58 16.61 -27.64
N GLY A 495 15.52 17.30 -28.08
CA GLY A 495 14.91 17.07 -29.40
C GLY A 495 14.14 15.76 -29.56
N VAL A 496 14.04 14.92 -28.51
CA VAL A 496 13.35 13.62 -28.57
C VAL A 496 12.17 13.59 -27.60
N ASN A 497 11.00 13.20 -28.10
CA ASN A 497 9.81 13.03 -27.26
C ASN A 497 9.97 11.86 -26.30
N ASN A 498 9.60 12.03 -25.02
CA ASN A 498 9.66 10.99 -23.98
C ASN A 498 8.97 9.68 -24.40
N GLU A 499 7.82 9.74 -25.09
CA GLU A 499 7.11 8.56 -25.57
C GLU A 499 7.93 7.78 -26.60
N ALA A 500 8.60 8.47 -27.51
CA ALA A 500 9.48 7.85 -28.50
C ALA A 500 10.67 7.15 -27.83
N VAL A 501 11.24 7.75 -26.77
CA VAL A 501 12.27 7.09 -25.95
C VAL A 501 11.73 5.80 -25.32
N GLY A 502 10.54 5.87 -24.71
CA GLY A 502 9.90 4.69 -24.10
C GLY A 502 9.61 3.58 -25.10
N GLN A 503 9.06 3.91 -26.27
CA GLN A 503 8.81 2.96 -27.35
C GLN A 503 10.10 2.30 -27.83
N ARG A 504 11.15 3.08 -28.07
CA ARG A 504 12.45 2.57 -28.50
C ARG A 504 13.07 1.62 -27.48
N LEU A 505 13.02 1.95 -26.20
CA LEU A 505 13.53 1.08 -25.14
C LEU A 505 12.72 -0.22 -25.04
N ASN A 506 11.39 -0.14 -25.20
CA ASN A 506 10.53 -1.32 -25.22
C ASN A 506 10.85 -2.27 -26.40
N GLU A 507 11.14 -1.75 -27.59
CA GLU A 507 11.61 -2.55 -28.74
C GLU A 507 12.87 -3.38 -28.42
N LEU A 508 13.70 -2.91 -27.48
CA LEU A 508 14.93 -3.55 -27.02
C LEU A 508 14.74 -4.40 -25.75
N GLY A 509 13.47 -4.63 -25.36
CA GLY A 509 13.09 -5.38 -24.16
C GLY A 509 13.34 -4.64 -22.84
N ILE A 510 13.51 -3.32 -22.87
CA ILE A 510 13.78 -2.49 -21.69
C ILE A 510 12.51 -1.75 -21.28
N ALA A 511 11.93 -2.14 -20.14
CA ALA A 511 10.70 -1.55 -19.61
C ALA A 511 11.03 -0.32 -18.74
N VAL A 512 10.57 0.85 -19.17
CA VAL A 512 10.60 2.12 -18.42
C VAL A 512 9.23 2.78 -18.46
N ARG A 513 9.02 3.80 -17.63
CA ARG A 513 7.79 4.62 -17.68
C ARG A 513 8.04 5.99 -18.26
N THR A 514 7.08 6.51 -19.00
CA THR A 514 7.05 7.87 -19.53
C THR A 514 5.83 8.61 -19.01
N GLY A 515 5.94 9.93 -18.83
CA GLY A 515 4.83 10.78 -18.42
C GLY A 515 5.08 11.50 -17.10
N HIS A 516 4.00 11.85 -16.39
CA HIS A 516 4.08 12.72 -15.22
C HIS A 516 4.30 11.98 -13.89
N HIS A 517 4.32 10.64 -13.89
CA HIS A 517 4.57 9.79 -12.72
C HIS A 517 3.68 10.10 -11.50
N CYS A 518 2.48 10.62 -11.73
CA CYS A 518 1.60 11.13 -10.65
C CYS A 518 2.30 12.15 -9.73
N ALA A 519 3.17 13.00 -10.28
CA ALA A 519 3.96 14.00 -9.56
C ALA A 519 4.06 15.31 -10.39
N GLN A 520 2.94 15.77 -10.95
CA GLN A 520 2.91 16.95 -11.84
C GLN A 520 3.49 18.22 -11.20
N PRO A 521 3.22 18.58 -9.93
CA PRO A 521 3.73 19.81 -9.35
C PRO A 521 5.26 19.90 -9.37
N ILE A 522 5.95 18.84 -8.97
CA ILE A 522 7.42 18.80 -9.00
C ILE A 522 7.95 18.85 -10.43
N LEU A 523 7.35 18.14 -11.39
CA LEU A 523 7.81 18.21 -12.78
C LEU A 523 7.65 19.62 -13.36
N ARG A 524 6.52 20.28 -13.07
CA ARG A 524 6.28 21.68 -13.48
C ARG A 524 7.25 22.66 -12.81
N HIS A 525 7.65 22.39 -11.57
CA HIS A 525 8.71 23.16 -10.91
C HIS A 525 10.03 23.10 -11.68
N PHE A 526 10.32 21.96 -12.33
CA PHE A 526 11.47 21.79 -13.24
C PHE A 526 11.18 22.23 -14.69
N GLY A 527 10.01 22.83 -14.96
CA GLY A 527 9.62 23.28 -16.30
C GLY A 527 9.19 22.14 -17.25
N LEU A 528 8.77 20.99 -16.70
CA LEU A 528 8.44 19.79 -17.46
C LEU A 528 7.02 19.31 -17.18
N GLU A 529 6.35 18.71 -18.18
CA GLU A 529 5.08 17.99 -17.97
C GLU A 529 5.28 16.46 -17.84
N GLY A 530 6.47 15.97 -18.17
CA GLY A 530 6.78 14.55 -18.08
C GLY A 530 8.26 14.24 -18.28
N THR A 531 8.69 13.06 -17.85
CA THR A 531 10.04 12.52 -18.04
C THR A 531 9.99 11.06 -18.48
N VAL A 532 11.11 10.51 -18.92
CA VAL A 532 11.36 9.08 -18.95
C VAL A 532 11.94 8.69 -17.59
N ARG A 533 11.45 7.59 -16.99
CA ARG A 533 11.82 7.18 -15.64
C ARG A 533 12.15 5.69 -15.56
N PRO A 534 13.42 5.33 -15.74
CA PRO A 534 13.99 4.09 -15.24
C PRO A 534 14.07 4.14 -13.71
N THR A 535 13.74 3.02 -13.08
CA THR A 535 13.75 2.81 -11.63
C THR A 535 14.37 1.46 -11.33
N LEU A 536 15.34 1.44 -10.43
CA LEU A 536 16.12 0.25 -10.06
C LEU A 536 15.46 -0.50 -8.89
N ALA A 537 15.78 -1.78 -8.75
CA ALA A 537 15.49 -2.60 -7.59
C ALA A 537 16.62 -3.62 -7.34
N LEU A 538 16.54 -4.30 -6.20
CA LEU A 538 17.43 -5.38 -5.74
C LEU A 538 17.93 -6.36 -6.84
N TYR A 539 17.06 -6.78 -7.76
CA TYR A 539 17.41 -7.77 -8.80
C TYR A 539 18.06 -7.17 -10.05
N ASN A 540 18.16 -5.85 -10.16
CA ASN A 540 18.82 -5.21 -11.30
C ASN A 540 20.35 -5.36 -11.21
N SER A 541 21.02 -5.16 -12.34
CA SER A 541 22.46 -5.36 -12.52
C SER A 541 23.13 -4.20 -13.26
N PHE A 542 24.46 -4.14 -13.21
CA PHE A 542 25.24 -3.24 -14.06
C PHE A 542 24.98 -3.48 -15.56
N GLY A 543 24.78 -4.74 -15.96
CA GLY A 543 24.42 -5.10 -17.34
C GLY A 543 23.05 -4.57 -17.77
N ASP A 544 22.07 -4.51 -16.87
CA ASP A 544 20.77 -3.88 -17.14
C ASP A 544 20.94 -2.38 -17.44
N ILE A 545 21.83 -1.71 -16.68
CA ILE A 545 22.16 -0.29 -16.87
C ILE A 545 22.92 -0.07 -18.19
N ASP A 546 23.88 -0.94 -18.51
CA ASP A 546 24.62 -0.86 -19.77
C ASP A 546 23.67 -0.96 -20.98
N ARG A 547 22.69 -1.89 -20.92
CA ARG A 547 21.65 -2.03 -21.94
C ARG A 547 20.76 -0.79 -22.03
N LEU A 548 20.37 -0.21 -20.91
CA LEU A 548 19.63 1.07 -20.87
C LEU A 548 20.43 2.18 -21.59
N VAL A 549 21.69 2.39 -21.20
CA VAL A 549 22.57 3.43 -21.76
C VAL A 549 22.78 3.23 -23.25
N GLN A 550 23.03 1.99 -23.69
CA GLN A 550 23.15 1.66 -25.12
C GLN A 550 21.86 1.93 -25.88
N GLY A 551 20.70 1.56 -25.31
CA GLY A 551 19.39 1.81 -25.91
C GLY A 551 19.12 3.31 -26.11
N ILE A 552 19.40 4.13 -25.09
CA ILE A 552 19.24 5.59 -25.15
C ILE A 552 20.19 6.19 -26.21
N ARG A 553 21.44 5.72 -26.30
CA ARG A 553 22.41 6.21 -27.30
C ARG A 553 21.98 5.98 -28.75
N THR A 554 21.02 5.08 -29.01
CA THR A 554 20.46 4.93 -30.37
C THR A 554 19.59 6.11 -30.80
N LEU A 555 19.24 7.01 -29.88
CA LEU A 555 18.41 8.20 -30.10
C LEU A 555 19.18 9.52 -29.94
N ALA A 556 20.41 9.49 -29.42
CA ALA A 556 21.16 10.66 -28.92
C ALA A 556 22.25 11.14 -29.88
#